data_AF-A0A5J6LE54-F1
#
_entry.id   AF-A0A5J6LE54-F1
#
_cell.length_a   1.000
_cell.length_b   1.000
_cell.length_c   1.000
_cell.angle_alpha   90.00
_cell.angle_beta   90.00
_cell.angle_gamma   90.00
#
_symmetry.space_group_name_H-M   'P 1'
#
loop_
_entity.id
_entity.type
_entity.pdbx_description
1 polymer ?
#
loop_
_entity_poly.entity_id
_entity_poly.type
_entity_poly.pdbx_seq_one_letter_code
_entity_poly.pdbx_strand_id
1 'polypeptide(L)'
;MKYRSVKLNENSFKNNYILLTEIMDFFPPELIGGSNKVESAEEATLYIGVCEPVKADIDGAKKFFRVRGPLTRRFFEAHELKPGDEVIFERVGHHEYHLYPRRNL
;
A
#
# COMPACT_ATOMS: atom_id res chain seq x y z
N MET A 1 -8.86 4.71 -14.54
CA MET A 1 -8.94 5.58 -13.34
C MET A 1 -7.55 5.76 -12.77
N LYS A 2 -7.15 6.98 -12.43
CA LYS A 2 -5.80 7.30 -11.92
C LYS A 2 -5.56 6.86 -10.48
N TYR A 3 -6.62 6.60 -9.72
CA TYR A 3 -6.51 6.16 -8.33
C TYR A 3 -7.50 5.03 -7.99
N ARG A 4 -7.25 4.38 -6.85
CA ARG A 4 -8.19 3.52 -6.11
C ARG A 4 -8.10 3.86 -4.63
N SER A 5 -9.11 3.48 -3.85
CA SER A 5 -9.01 3.52 -2.39
C SER A 5 -9.29 2.16 -1.79
N VAL A 6 -8.75 1.95 -0.58
CA VAL A 6 -9.02 0.78 0.25
C VAL A 6 -9.37 1.24 1.65
N LYS A 7 -10.36 0.58 2.24
CA LYS A 7 -10.76 0.84 3.62
C LYS A 7 -9.89 0.05 4.59
N LEU A 8 -9.35 0.73 5.61
CA LEU A 8 -8.58 0.09 6.66
C LEU A 8 -9.48 -0.77 7.54
N ASN A 9 -9.17 -2.06 7.64
CA ASN A 9 -9.81 -2.96 8.59
C ASN A 9 -8.94 -3.14 9.85
N GLU A 10 -9.56 -3.56 10.95
CA GLU A 10 -8.89 -3.69 12.25
C GLU A 10 -7.68 -4.62 12.22
N ASN A 11 -7.77 -5.75 11.50
CA ASN A 11 -6.70 -6.74 11.47
C ASN A 11 -5.44 -6.22 10.75
N SER A 12 -5.60 -5.62 9.58
CA SER A 12 -4.50 -5.04 8.80
C SER A 12 -3.87 -3.85 9.51
N PHE A 13 -4.69 -3.01 10.13
CA PHE A 13 -4.26 -1.88 10.95
C PHE A 13 -3.39 -2.34 12.12
N LYS A 14 -3.87 -3.31 12.93
CA LYS A 14 -3.14 -3.86 14.08
C LYS A 14 -1.79 -4.45 13.68
N ASN A 15 -1.70 -5.04 12.49
CA ASN A 15 -0.50 -5.70 11.98
C ASN A 15 0.36 -4.79 11.06
N ASN A 16 0.03 -3.50 10.96
CA ASN A 16 0.78 -2.49 10.20
C ASN A 16 0.98 -2.83 8.71
N TYR A 17 -0.08 -3.27 8.04
CA TYR A 17 -0.12 -3.38 6.58
C TYR A 17 -1.44 -2.84 6.04
N ILE A 18 -1.48 -2.57 4.73
CA ILE A 18 -2.69 -2.14 4.01
C ILE A 18 -3.10 -3.27 3.08
N LEU A 19 -4.32 -3.79 3.27
CA LEU A 19 -4.84 -4.88 2.45
C LEU A 19 -5.33 -4.34 1.09
N LEU A 20 -4.87 -4.95 0.00
CA LEU A 20 -5.09 -4.50 -1.38
C LEU A 20 -6.08 -5.37 -2.15
N THR A 21 -6.73 -6.34 -1.48
CA THR A 21 -7.60 -7.34 -2.12
C THR A 21 -8.58 -6.75 -3.13
N GLU A 22 -9.20 -5.62 -2.81
CA GLU A 22 -10.23 -4.97 -3.62
C GLU A 22 -9.68 -4.20 -4.83
N ILE A 23 -8.37 -3.99 -4.90
CA ILE A 23 -7.72 -3.14 -5.90
C ILE A 23 -6.54 -3.83 -6.60
N MET A 24 -6.46 -5.17 -6.52
CA MET A 24 -5.37 -5.93 -7.14
C MET A 24 -5.31 -5.76 -8.67
N ASP A 25 -6.44 -5.50 -9.32
CA ASP A 25 -6.56 -5.20 -10.76
C ASP A 25 -5.94 -3.85 -11.16
N PHE A 26 -5.67 -2.97 -10.18
CA PHE A 26 -5.09 -1.66 -10.41
C PHE A 26 -3.57 -1.70 -10.61
N PHE A 27 -2.92 -2.75 -10.09
CA PHE A 27 -1.47 -2.91 -10.15
C PHE A 27 -1.08 -3.77 -11.36
N PRO A 28 -0.02 -3.38 -12.10
CA PRO A 28 0.55 -4.22 -13.13
C PRO A 28 0.98 -5.60 -12.58
N PRO A 29 0.78 -6.69 -13.33
CA PRO A 29 1.11 -8.05 -12.88
C PRO A 29 2.57 -8.23 -12.47
N GLU A 30 3.50 -7.50 -13.09
CA GLU A 30 4.94 -7.54 -12.80
C GLU A 30 5.30 -7.07 -11.39
N LEU A 31 4.40 -6.38 -10.68
CA LEU A 31 4.59 -5.98 -9.28
C LEU A 31 4.13 -7.06 -8.29
N ILE A 32 3.51 -8.15 -8.74
CA ILE A 32 2.85 -9.14 -7.90
C ILE A 32 3.74 -10.38 -7.77
N GLY A 33 4.42 -10.51 -6.63
CA GLY A 33 5.27 -11.66 -6.32
C GLY A 33 4.53 -12.85 -5.75
N GLY A 34 5.28 -13.93 -5.51
CA GLY A 34 4.80 -15.17 -4.87
C GLY A 34 4.53 -15.01 -3.38
N SER A 35 4.68 -16.08 -2.59
CA SER A 35 4.28 -16.13 -1.19
C SER A 35 5.35 -15.67 -0.18
N ASN A 36 6.58 -15.54 -0.66
CA ASN A 36 7.76 -15.27 0.16
C ASN A 36 8.76 -14.38 -0.58
N LYS A 37 9.82 -13.96 0.13
CA LYS A 37 10.82 -13.02 -0.40
C LYS A 37 11.68 -13.57 -1.54
N VAL A 38 11.83 -14.89 -1.64
CA VAL A 38 12.58 -15.51 -2.75
C VAL A 38 11.78 -15.39 -4.04
N GLU A 39 10.47 -15.30 -3.93
CA GLU A 39 9.53 -15.11 -5.03
C GLU A 39 9.11 -13.63 -5.17
N SER A 40 9.96 -12.67 -4.80
CA SER A 40 9.64 -11.24 -4.97
C SER A 40 9.56 -10.85 -6.44
N ALA A 41 8.66 -9.94 -6.76
CA ALA A 41 8.51 -9.39 -8.12
C ALA A 41 9.21 -8.03 -8.27
N GLU A 42 8.88 -7.28 -9.33
CA GLU A 42 9.40 -5.92 -9.51
C GLU A 42 8.86 -4.98 -8.42
N GLU A 43 9.67 -3.98 -8.05
CA GLU A 43 9.33 -3.07 -6.97
C GLU A 43 8.61 -1.82 -7.50
N ALA A 44 7.50 -1.48 -6.86
CA ALA A 44 6.88 -0.17 -6.99
C ALA A 44 7.64 0.87 -6.16
N THR A 45 7.68 2.11 -6.64
CA THR A 45 8.07 3.27 -5.82
C THR A 45 6.82 3.88 -5.18
N LEU A 46 6.80 3.92 -3.85
CA LEU A 46 5.69 4.39 -3.03
C LEU A 46 6.06 5.71 -2.36
N TYR A 47 5.32 6.76 -2.70
CA TYR A 47 5.44 8.08 -2.09
C TYR A 47 4.39 8.20 -0.97
N ILE A 48 4.85 8.04 0.28
CA ILE A 48 3.96 7.96 1.45
C ILE A 48 3.93 9.25 2.30
N GLY A 49 4.63 10.30 1.87
CA GLY A 49 4.59 11.64 2.50
C GLY A 49 5.23 11.79 3.88
N VAL A 50 5.69 10.69 4.50
CA VAL A 50 6.26 10.67 5.87
C VAL A 50 7.74 10.30 5.92
N CYS A 51 8.31 9.91 4.79
CA CYS A 51 9.74 9.63 4.61
C CYS A 51 10.09 9.66 3.12
N GLU A 52 11.36 9.38 2.82
CA GLU A 52 11.82 9.09 1.46
C GLU A 52 10.96 7.99 0.80
N PRO A 53 10.80 8.02 -0.54
CA PRO A 53 10.02 7.01 -1.26
C PRO A 53 10.49 5.60 -0.94
N VAL A 54 9.53 4.71 -0.74
CA VAL A 54 9.78 3.30 -0.36
C VAL A 54 9.64 2.42 -1.59
N LYS A 55 10.57 1.49 -1.78
CA LYS A 55 10.46 0.45 -2.80
C LYS A 55 9.92 -0.84 -2.20
N ALA A 56 8.92 -1.42 -2.85
CA ALA A 56 8.34 -2.70 -2.45
C ALA A 56 7.56 -3.34 -3.60
N ASP A 57 7.61 -4.67 -3.68
CA ASP A 57 6.69 -5.47 -4.46
C ASP A 57 5.42 -5.80 -3.65
N ILE A 58 4.44 -6.43 -4.30
CA ILE A 58 3.20 -6.90 -3.67
C ILE A 58 3.33 -8.39 -3.37
N ASP A 59 3.03 -8.79 -2.14
CA ASP A 59 2.83 -10.20 -1.80
C ASP A 59 1.55 -10.69 -2.46
N GLY A 60 1.66 -11.50 -3.52
CA GLY A 60 0.51 -11.96 -4.29
C GLY A 60 -0.37 -12.94 -3.52
N ALA A 61 0.10 -13.57 -2.44
CA ALA A 61 -0.73 -14.41 -1.59
C ALA A 61 -1.48 -13.57 -0.54
N LYS A 62 -0.79 -12.63 0.10
CA LYS A 62 -1.31 -11.84 1.22
C LYS A 62 -1.93 -10.50 0.82
N LYS A 63 -1.76 -10.10 -0.45
CA LYS A 63 -2.34 -8.92 -1.08
C LYS A 63 -1.97 -7.61 -0.36
N PHE A 64 -0.69 -7.39 -0.09
CA PHE A 64 -0.18 -6.13 0.44
C PHE A 64 1.21 -5.83 -0.10
N PHE A 65 1.60 -4.54 -0.12
CA PHE A 65 3.00 -4.17 -0.41
C PHE A 65 3.94 -4.66 0.69
N ARG A 66 5.05 -5.31 0.35
CA ARG A 66 6.05 -5.84 1.29
C ARG A 66 6.93 -4.74 1.92
N VAL A 67 6.29 -3.70 2.44
CA VAL A 67 6.93 -2.64 3.22
C VAL A 67 7.27 -3.14 4.62
N ARG A 68 8.31 -2.58 5.23
CA ARG A 68 8.64 -2.86 6.63
C ARG A 68 7.51 -2.32 7.51
N GLY A 69 6.85 -3.17 8.30
CA GLY A 69 5.72 -2.79 9.17
C GLY A 69 5.87 -1.44 9.91
N PRO A 70 7.05 -1.08 10.45
CA PRO A 70 7.26 0.25 11.05
C PRO A 70 7.01 1.44 10.12
N LEU A 71 7.19 1.31 8.80
CA LEU A 71 6.90 2.37 7.82
C LEU A 71 5.39 2.57 7.66
N THR A 72 4.61 1.50 7.50
CA THR A 72 3.15 1.59 7.47
C THR A 72 2.61 2.15 8.78
N ARG A 73 3.19 1.73 9.91
CA ARG A 73 2.83 2.25 11.23
C ARG A 73 3.05 3.77 11.29
N ARG A 74 4.21 4.26 10.86
CA ARG A 74 4.50 5.70 10.82
C ARG A 74 3.52 6.46 9.93
N PHE A 75 3.15 5.88 8.78
CA PHE A 75 2.13 6.45 7.91
C PHE A 75 0.76 6.56 8.61
N PHE A 76 0.34 5.50 9.32
CA PHE A 76 -0.91 5.54 10.10
C PHE A 76 -0.86 6.61 11.20
N GLU A 77 0.22 6.66 11.97
CA GLU A 77 0.39 7.63 13.07
C GLU A 77 0.45 9.07 12.57
N ALA A 78 1.19 9.35 11.48
CA ALA A 78 1.35 10.70 10.95
C ALA A 78 0.08 11.29 10.33
N HIS A 79 -0.84 10.44 9.90
CA HIS A 79 -2.12 10.83 9.33
C HIS A 79 -3.31 10.58 10.26
N GLU A 80 -3.05 10.20 11.52
CA GLU A 80 -4.07 9.90 12.53
C GLU A 80 -5.14 8.91 12.05
N LEU A 81 -4.71 7.94 11.23
CA LEU A 81 -5.58 6.95 10.62
C LEU A 81 -6.08 5.94 11.65
N LYS A 82 -7.32 5.49 11.47
CA LYS A 82 -7.96 4.44 12.26
C LYS A 82 -8.72 3.45 11.36
N PRO A 83 -9.07 2.26 11.87
CA PRO A 83 -9.98 1.36 11.18
C PRO A 83 -11.26 2.09 10.77
N GLY A 84 -11.67 1.89 9.51
CA GLY A 84 -12.79 2.61 8.92
C GLY A 84 -12.38 3.74 7.97
N ASP A 85 -11.19 4.32 8.13
CA ASP A 85 -10.67 5.32 7.21
C ASP A 85 -10.23 4.68 5.88
N GLU A 86 -10.07 5.49 4.85
CA GLU A 86 -9.60 5.06 3.54
C GLU A 86 -8.21 5.58 3.22
N VAL A 87 -7.40 4.73 2.59
CA VAL A 87 -6.13 5.11 1.97
C VAL A 87 -6.32 5.12 0.47
N ILE A 88 -5.91 6.22 -0.17
CA ILE A 88 -5.92 6.39 -1.61
C ILE A 88 -4.56 5.98 -2.17
N PHE A 89 -4.59 5.21 -3.25
CA PHE A 89 -3.46 4.84 -4.08
C PHE A 89 -3.64 5.53 -5.43
N GLU A 90 -2.84 6.56 -5.70
CA GLU A 90 -2.83 7.27 -6.98
C GLU A 90 -1.62 6.84 -7.81
N ARG A 91 -1.84 6.39 -9.03
CA ARG A 91 -0.78 6.05 -9.99
C ARG A 91 -0.26 7.32 -10.64
N VAL A 92 1.02 7.60 -10.41
CA VAL A 92 1.73 8.78 -10.96
C VAL A 92 2.78 8.41 -12.01
N GLY A 93 3.10 7.13 -12.14
CA GLY A 93 4.00 6.58 -13.16
C GLY A 93 3.70 5.12 -13.47
N HIS A 94 4.57 4.44 -14.21
CA HIS A 94 4.32 3.05 -14.58
C HIS A 94 4.28 2.14 -13.34
N HIS A 95 5.25 2.28 -12.44
CA HIS A 95 5.36 1.56 -11.15
C HIS A 95 5.43 2.53 -9.97
N GLU A 96 4.85 3.72 -10.10
CA GLU A 96 4.97 4.80 -9.13
C GLU A 96 3.60 5.18 -8.58
N TYR A 97 3.49 5.23 -7.25
CA TYR A 97 2.22 5.46 -6.55
C TYR A 97 2.36 6.45 -5.40
N HIS A 98 1.44 7.41 -5.34
CA HIS A 98 1.21 8.23 -4.16
C HIS A 98 0.21 7.56 -3.22
N LEU A 99 0.53 7.53 -1.93
CA LEU A 99 -0.35 7.04 -0.87
C LEU A 99 -0.71 8.19 0.06
N TYR A 100 -2.01 8.39 0.27
CA TYR A 100 -2.50 9.44 1.17
C TYR A 100 -3.86 9.10 1.77
N PRO A 101 -4.17 9.61 2.98
CA PRO A 101 -5.49 9.41 3.59
C PRO A 101 -6.58 10.08 2.75
N ARG A 102 -7.73 9.43 2.62
CA ARG A 102 -8.92 10.12 2.10
C ARG A 102 -9.40 11.11 3.15
N ARG A 103 -9.38 12.40 2.80
CA ARG A 103 -9.98 13.45 3.62
C ARG A 103 -11.40 13.71 3.13
N ASN A 104 -12.36 13.64 4.04
CA ASN A 104 -13.69 14.16 3.78
C ASN A 104 -13.60 15.68 3.96
N LEU A 105 -13.83 16.43 2.87
CA LEU A 105 -14.03 17.88 2.92
C LEU A 105 -15.40 18.20 3.51
#